data_AF-A0A9J7A9T8-F1
#
_entry.id   AF-A0A9J7A9T8-F1
#
_cell.length_a   1.000
_cell.length_b   1.000
_cell.length_c   1.000
_cell.angle_alpha   90.00
_cell.angle_beta   90.00
_cell.angle_gamma   90.00
#
_symmetry.space_group_name_H-M   'P 1'
#
loop_
_entity.id
_entity.type
_entity.pdbx_description
1 polymer ?
#
loop_
_entity_poly.entity_id
_entity_poly.type
_entity_poly.pdbx_seq_one_letter_code
_entity_poly.pdbx_strand_id
1 'polypeptide(L)' 'MEYLDVSHPEWDKMWEELAQYPLNGGDHLCIEDGQCWEYMGSTQDHHHLRHPRHPVSGRAEYIYIERARAAVGWA' A
#
# COMPACT_ATOMS: atom_id res chain seq x y z
N MET A 1 -10.04 -0.01 12.36
CA MET A 1 -9.55 0.29 11.01
C MET A 1 -9.98 1.71 10.70
N GLU A 2 -9.04 2.59 10.42
CA GLU A 2 -9.28 4.01 10.09
C GLU A 2 -9.08 4.24 8.59
N TYR A 3 -9.86 5.12 8.00
CA TYR A 3 -9.67 5.56 6.61
C TYR A 3 -8.97 6.90 6.63
N LEU A 4 -7.89 7.00 5.84
CA LEU A 4 -7.19 8.26 5.66
C LEU A 4 -7.85 9.00 4.52
N ASP A 5 -7.99 10.32 4.68
CA ASP A 5 -8.39 11.18 3.59
C ASP A 5 -7.22 11.34 2.60
N VAL A 6 -7.54 11.61 1.33
CA VAL A 6 -6.54 11.86 0.29
C VAL A 6 -5.67 13.08 0.59
N SER A 7 -6.14 14.01 1.43
CA SER A 7 -5.34 15.15 1.90
C SER A 7 -4.38 14.80 3.04
N HIS A 8 -4.41 13.57 3.55
CA HIS A 8 -3.55 13.18 4.66
C HIS A 8 -2.09 13.05 4.16
N PRO A 9 -1.09 13.61 4.85
CA PRO A 9 0.30 13.59 4.39
C PRO A 9 0.88 12.16 4.26
N GLU A 10 0.35 11.19 5.01
CA GLU A 10 0.73 9.78 4.86
C GLU A 10 0.17 9.14 3.57
N TRP A 11 -0.84 9.74 2.93
CA TRP A 11 -1.50 9.18 1.75
C TRP A 11 -0.52 9.03 0.59
N ASP A 12 0.12 10.13 0.18
CA ASP A 12 1.08 10.12 -0.93
C ASP A 12 2.29 9.24 -0.63
N LYS A 13 2.80 9.31 0.61
CA LYS A 13 3.94 8.51 1.07
C LYS A 13 3.64 7.00 1.00
N MET A 14 2.45 6.59 1.44
CA MET A 14 1.99 5.20 1.38
C MET A 14 2.01 4.68 -0.06
N TRP A 15 1.48 5.45 -1.02
CA TRP A 15 1.46 5.03 -2.42
C TRP A 15 2.86 5.00 -3.06
N GLU A 16 3.74 5.93 -2.68
CA GLU A 16 5.13 5.91 -3.12
C GLU A 16 5.89 4.69 -2.58
N GLU A 17 5.73 4.35 -1.30
CA GLU A 17 6.32 3.15 -0.70
C GLU A 17 5.78 1.86 -1.35
N LEU A 18 4.48 1.82 -1.68
CA LEU A 18 3.88 0.72 -2.42
C LEU A 18 4.55 0.53 -3.78
N ALA A 19 4.77 1.61 -4.53
CA ALA A 19 5.41 1.52 -5.84
C ALA A 19 6.84 0.96 -5.78
N GLN A 20 7.57 1.28 -4.70
CA GLN A 20 8.92 0.78 -4.45
C GLN A 20 8.98 -0.68 -3.99
N TYR A 21 7.85 -1.31 -3.65
CA TYR A 21 7.85 -2.71 -3.25
C TYR A 21 8.44 -3.59 -4.37
N PRO A 22 9.29 -4.58 -4.04
CA PRO A 22 9.91 -5.44 -5.05
C PRO A 22 8.92 -6.14 -5.98
N LEU A 23 7.72 -6.40 -5.48
CA LEU A 23 6.63 -7.01 -6.23
C LEU A 23 6.12 -6.10 -7.37
N ASN A 24 6.06 -4.80 -7.13
CA ASN A 24 5.62 -3.80 -8.11
C ASN A 24 6.75 -3.36 -9.04
N GLY A 25 8.02 -3.57 -8.65
CA GLY A 25 9.17 -3.29 -9.50
C GLY A 25 9.32 -1.81 -9.88
N GLY A 26 8.77 -0.89 -9.08
CA GLY A 26 8.71 0.53 -9.40
C GLY A 26 7.51 0.94 -10.24
N ASP A 27 6.52 0.07 -10.46
CA ASP A 27 5.26 0.43 -11.12
C ASP A 27 4.29 1.05 -10.10
N HIS A 28 4.00 2.34 -10.27
CA HIS A 28 3.11 3.11 -9.41
C HIS A 28 1.63 2.79 -9.65
N LEU A 29 1.28 2.35 -10.85
CA LEU A 29 -0.10 2.12 -11.25
C LEU A 29 -0.47 0.65 -11.05
N CYS A 30 0.46 -0.26 -11.38
CA CYS A 30 0.30 -1.71 -11.25
C CYS A 30 -1.12 -2.14 -11.69
N ILE A 31 -1.43 -1.93 -12.97
CA ILE A 31 -2.76 -2.21 -13.53
C ILE A 31 -2.72 -3.55 -14.24
N GLU A 32 -3.63 -4.44 -13.88
CA GLU A 32 -3.83 -5.73 -14.55
C GLU A 32 -5.33 -5.99 -14.73
N ASP A 33 -5.76 -6.23 -15.98
CA ASP A 33 -7.17 -6.50 -16.34
C ASP A 33 -8.17 -5.43 -15.82
N GLY A 34 -7.71 -4.17 -15.74
CA GLY A 34 -8.50 -3.05 -15.21
C GLY A 34 -8.59 -3.00 -13.68
N GLN A 35 -7.85 -3.86 -12.98
CA GLN A 35 -7.72 -3.86 -11.52
C GLN A 35 -6.37 -3.26 -11.12
N CYS A 36 -6.34 -2.61 -9.97
CA CYS A 36 -5.13 -2.03 -9.38
C CYS A 36 -5.14 -2.23 -7.87
N TRP A 37 -4.14 -1.66 -7.20
CA TRP A 37 -4.09 -1.62 -5.75
C TRP A 37 -5.26 -0.82 -5.15
N GLU A 38 -5.94 -1.45 -4.21
CA GLU A 38 -7.04 -0.88 -3.45
C GLU A 38 -6.58 -0.61 -2.01
N TYR A 39 -6.84 0.61 -1.54
CA TYR A 39 -6.62 0.96 -0.14
C TYR A 39 -7.76 0.40 0.72
N MET A 40 -7.42 -0.52 1.63
CA MET A 40 -8.41 -1.20 2.48
C MET A 40 -8.63 -0.48 3.82
N GLY A 41 -7.74 0.47 4.16
CA GLY A 41 -7.75 1.16 5.44
C GLY A 41 -6.40 1.06 6.14
N SER A 42 -6.30 1.73 7.27
CA SER A 42 -5.11 1.75 8.11
C SER A 42 -5.42 1.28 9.52
N THR A 43 -4.40 0.76 10.17
CA THR A 43 -4.38 0.42 11.59
C THR A 43 -3.47 1.39 12.33
N GLN A 44 -3.23 1.11 13.61
CA GLN A 44 -2.29 1.91 14.39
C GLN A 44 -0.91 1.91 13.72
N ASP A 45 -0.47 0.77 13.22
CA ASP A 45 0.92 0.60 12.82
C ASP A 45 1.11 0.46 11.31
N HIS A 46 0.08 0.07 10.57
CA HIS A 46 0.22 -0.27 9.14
C HIS A 46 -0.93 0.28 8.28
N HIS A 47 -0.62 0.63 7.03
CA HIS A 47 -1.58 0.79 5.93
C HIS A 47 -1.79 -0.56 5.23
N HIS A 48 -3.05 -0.91 4.96
CA HIS A 48 -3.39 -2.18 4.35
C HIS A 48 -3.84 -1.94 2.91
N LEU A 49 -3.16 -2.59 1.97
CA LEU A 49 -3.46 -2.50 0.55
C LEU A 49 -3.67 -3.89 -0.03
N ARG A 50 -4.59 -3.99 -0.99
CA ARG A 50 -4.90 -5.24 -1.67
C ARG A 50 -4.85 -5.04 -3.17
N HIS A 51 -4.18 -5.94 -3.88
CA HIS A 51 -4.32 -6.08 -5.31
C HIS A 51 -5.17 -7.32 -5.61
N PRO A 52 -6.35 -7.22 -6.24
CA PRO A 52 -7.20 -8.39 -6.47
C PRO A 52 -6.58 -9.43 -7.41
N ARG A 53 -5.81 -8.99 -8.41
CA ARG A 53 -5.05 -9.88 -9.30
C ARG A 53 -3.75 -9.25 -9.78
N HIS A 54 -2.64 -9.46 -9.08
CA HIS A 54 -1.38 -8.81 -9.41
C HIS A 54 -0.78 -9.37 -10.73
N PRO A 55 -0.24 -8.55 -11.64
CA PRO A 55 0.26 -9.00 -12.95
C PRO A 55 1.38 -10.03 -12.84
N VAL A 56 2.25 -9.90 -11.83
CA VAL A 56 3.39 -10.81 -11.63
C VAL A 56 2.98 -12.16 -11.02
N SER A 57 2.07 -12.16 -10.03
CA SER A 57 1.72 -13.39 -9.31
C SER A 57 0.44 -14.06 -9.84
N GLY A 58 -0.37 -13.35 -10.62
CA GLY A 58 -1.63 -13.82 -11.18
C GLY A 58 -2.74 -14.08 -10.14
N ARG A 59 -2.53 -13.66 -8.87
CA ARG A 59 -3.44 -13.90 -7.74
C ARG A 59 -3.63 -12.64 -6.91
N ALA A 60 -4.52 -12.71 -5.93
CA ALA A 60 -4.72 -11.62 -4.99
C ALA A 60 -3.50 -11.48 -4.07
N GLU A 61 -2.98 -10.27 -3.96
CA GLU A 61 -1.83 -9.92 -3.12
C GLU A 61 -2.22 -8.88 -2.08
N TYR A 62 -1.56 -8.94 -0.94
CA TYR A 62 -1.80 -8.04 0.19
C TYR A 62 -0.46 -7.47 0.65
N ILE A 63 -0.38 -6.15 0.74
CA ILE A 63 0.81 -5.44 1.21
C ILE A 63 0.43 -4.61 2.43
N TYR A 64 1.35 -4.59 3.39
CA TYR A 64 1.25 -3.83 4.62
C TYR A 64 2.40 -2.84 4.66
N ILE A 65 2.09 -1.55 4.66
CA ILE A 65 3.09 -0.47 4.69
C ILE A 65 3.14 0.10 6.08
N GLU A 66 4.32 0.15 6.69
CA GLU A 66 4.49 0.66 8.05
C GLU A 66 4.22 2.18 8.11
N ARG A 67 3.52 2.60 9.17
CA ARG A 67 3.28 4.02 9.43
C ARG A 67 4.49 4.61 10.12
N ALA A 68 4.80 5.87 9.81
CA ALA A 68 5.95 6.57 10.40
C ALA A 68 5.91 6.59 11.94
N ARG A 69 4.72 6.58 12.55
CA ARG A 69 4.54 6.51 14.01
C ARG A 69 4.95 5.16 14.63
N ALA A 70 4.90 4.06 13.88
CA ALA A 70 5.34 2.75 14.35
C ALA A 70 6.87 2.62 14.38
N ALA A 71 7.56 3.28 13.44
CA ALA A 71 9.03 3.26 13.36
C ALA A 71 9.73 4.02 14.52
N VAL A 72 9.01 4.90 15.23
CA VAL A 72 9.55 5.72 16.35
C VAL A 72 9.54 4.97 17.70
N GLY A 73 9.19 3.67 17.71
CA GLY A 73 9.19 2.84 18.92
C GLY A 73 10.53 2.17 19.29
N TRP A 74 11.57 2.33 18.46
CA TRP A 74 12.88 1.71 18.67
C TRP A 74 13.89 2.78 19.11
N ALA A 75 13.92 3.07 20.41
CA ALA A 75 14.98 3.86 21.06
C ALA A 75 15.31 3.22 22.42
#